data_AF-A0A6P1CE41-F1
#
_entry.id   AF-A0A6P1CE41-F1
#
_cell.length_a   1.000
_cell.length_b   1.000
_cell.length_c   1.000
_cell.angle_alpha   90.00
_cell.angle_beta   90.00
_cell.angle_gamma   90.00
#
_symmetry.space_group_name_H-M   'P 1'
#
loop_
_entity.id
_entity.type
_entity.pdbx_description
1 polymer ?
#
loop_
_entity_poly.entity_id
_entity_poly.type
_entity_poly.pdbx_seq_one_letter_code
_entity_poly.pdbx_strand_id
1 'polypeptide(L)'
;MSGELLSSTLLQRQAGAFIIEDDWARDLDLAGNAPAPLATADRHGHVVYIRSLAKSAAPGLRVAAVIARGAALARLKVARASQDFFVSGPLQAAALAVVSAPRWKPHLKAVRAALIERRDVLVGVLREEVGDCVTFQVPTGGMHLWLRLPDHVCDVALAADLARNDVIVGAGRPWFPADPEGSFLRLTFAGHPTTLVEGAKRLSQAIKHKL
;
A
#
# COMPACT_ATOMS: atom_id res chain seq x y z
N MET A 1 3.76 5.47 -21.54
CA MET A 1 3.32 4.62 -20.41
C MET A 1 3.57 3.13 -20.73
N SER A 2 4.74 2.79 -21.29
CA SER A 2 4.92 1.55 -22.07
C SER A 2 6.27 0.85 -21.88
N GLY A 3 7.30 1.50 -21.32
CA GLY A 3 8.65 0.92 -21.23
C GLY A 3 8.79 -0.20 -20.18
N GLU A 4 8.45 0.08 -18.92
CA GLU A 4 8.65 -0.88 -17.82
C GLU A 4 7.74 -2.10 -17.87
N LEU A 5 6.49 -1.93 -18.35
CA LEU A 5 5.54 -3.01 -18.54
C LEU A 5 5.98 -3.99 -19.65
N LEU A 6 6.61 -3.47 -20.70
CA LEU A 6 7.22 -4.31 -21.74
C LEU A 6 8.47 -5.01 -21.22
N SER A 7 9.31 -4.33 -20.43
CA SER A 7 10.52 -4.92 -19.84
C SER A 7 10.20 -6.07 -18.87
N SER A 8 9.19 -5.95 -18.01
CA SER A 8 8.83 -7.01 -17.05
C SER A 8 8.20 -8.23 -17.71
N THR A 9 7.35 -8.03 -18.74
CA THR A 9 6.77 -9.13 -19.52
C THR A 9 7.79 -9.83 -20.42
N LEU A 10 8.80 -9.11 -20.92
CA LEU A 10 9.94 -9.69 -21.64
C LEU A 10 10.85 -10.51 -20.71
N LEU A 11 11.18 -10.00 -19.52
CA LEU A 11 11.96 -10.72 -18.51
C LEU A 11 11.24 -12.00 -18.06
N GLN A 12 9.92 -11.93 -17.86
CA GLN A 12 9.06 -13.07 -17.52
C GLN A 12 9.16 -14.20 -18.54
N ARG A 13 9.13 -13.88 -19.83
CA ARG A 13 9.26 -14.87 -20.92
C ARG A 13 10.63 -15.53 -20.96
N GLN A 14 11.70 -14.79 -20.70
CA GLN A 14 13.06 -15.35 -20.69
C GLN A 14 13.31 -16.23 -19.46
N ALA A 15 12.70 -15.91 -18.31
CA ALA A 15 12.90 -16.63 -17.06
C ALA A 15 11.94 -17.81 -16.83
N GLY A 16 10.87 -17.95 -17.63
CA GLY A 16 9.84 -18.98 -17.43
C GLY A 16 9.05 -18.83 -16.12
N ALA A 17 9.01 -17.61 -15.57
CA ALA A 17 8.45 -17.32 -14.25
C ALA A 17 6.96 -16.91 -14.30
N PHE A 18 6.29 -17.00 -13.15
CA PHE A 18 5.00 -16.34 -12.91
C PHE A 18 5.21 -14.94 -12.34
N ILE A 19 4.31 -14.01 -12.65
CA ILE A 19 4.21 -12.70 -12.01
C ILE A 19 3.06 -12.76 -11.01
N ILE A 20 3.34 -12.40 -9.75
CA ILE A 20 2.31 -12.14 -8.75
C ILE A 20 2.05 -10.64 -8.71
N GLU A 21 0.89 -10.22 -9.19
CA GLU A 21 0.44 -8.83 -9.14
C GLU A 21 -0.45 -8.65 -7.90
N ASP A 22 0.14 -8.17 -6.80
CA ASP A 22 -0.58 -7.85 -5.56
C ASP A 22 -1.12 -6.41 -5.59
N ASP A 23 -2.38 -6.27 -6.00
CA ASP A 23 -3.08 -4.99 -6.20
C ASP A 23 -3.99 -4.67 -5.00
N TRP A 24 -3.42 -4.78 -3.79
CA TRP A 24 -4.13 -4.51 -2.53
C TRP A 24 -4.63 -3.06 -2.40
N ALA A 25 -3.99 -2.12 -3.11
CA ALA A 25 -4.28 -0.69 -3.05
C ALA A 25 -5.11 -0.19 -4.24
N ARG A 26 -5.67 -1.07 -5.07
CA ARG A 26 -6.36 -0.70 -6.32
C ARG A 26 -7.40 0.41 -6.16
N ASP A 27 -8.17 0.31 -5.09
CA ASP A 27 -9.27 1.21 -4.77
C ASP A 27 -8.81 2.51 -4.10
N LEU A 28 -7.51 2.63 -3.81
CA LEU A 28 -6.85 3.76 -3.15
C LEU A 28 -6.03 4.60 -4.13
N ASP A 29 -6.44 4.64 -5.39
CA ASP A 29 -5.85 5.52 -6.41
C ASP A 29 -6.27 6.98 -6.15
N LEU A 30 -5.31 7.80 -5.72
CA LEU A 30 -5.53 9.20 -5.40
C LEU A 30 -5.38 10.09 -6.64
N ALA A 31 -4.64 9.67 -7.67
CA ALA A 31 -4.50 10.42 -8.92
C ALA A 31 -5.67 10.19 -9.89
N GLY A 32 -6.38 9.06 -9.77
CA GLY A 32 -7.52 8.71 -10.63
C GLY A 32 -7.09 8.22 -12.02
N ASN A 33 -5.84 7.77 -12.15
CA ASN A 33 -5.23 7.31 -13.39
C ASN A 33 -4.50 5.96 -13.25
N ALA A 34 -4.91 5.13 -12.28
CA ALA A 34 -4.33 3.80 -12.08
C ALA A 34 -4.30 3.00 -13.39
N PRO A 35 -3.16 2.36 -13.72
CA PRO A 35 -3.04 1.57 -14.93
C PRO A 35 -3.98 0.35 -14.89
N ALA A 36 -4.24 -0.22 -16.07
CA ALA A 36 -4.91 -1.50 -16.15
C ALA A 36 -4.03 -2.60 -15.52
N PRO A 37 -4.59 -3.57 -14.78
CA PRO A 37 -3.82 -4.66 -14.21
C PRO A 37 -3.05 -5.44 -15.28
N LEU A 38 -1.84 -5.91 -14.95
CA LEU A 38 -1.02 -6.74 -15.83
C LEU A 38 -1.78 -7.96 -16.34
N ALA A 39 -2.61 -8.56 -15.49
CA ALA A 39 -3.43 -9.70 -15.87
C ALA A 39 -4.39 -9.44 -17.05
N THR A 40 -4.73 -8.18 -17.34
CA THR A 40 -5.56 -7.82 -18.51
C THR A 40 -4.79 -7.91 -19.84
N ALA A 41 -3.47 -7.73 -19.81
CA ALA A 41 -2.61 -7.84 -20.99
C ALA A 41 -1.99 -9.25 -21.15
N ASP A 42 -2.00 -10.05 -20.09
CA ASP A 42 -1.51 -11.43 -20.14
C ASP A 42 -2.39 -12.29 -21.07
N ARG A 43 -1.78 -12.91 -22.08
CA ARG A 43 -2.46 -13.85 -22.99
C ARG A 43 -2.13 -15.31 -22.70
N HIS A 44 -1.11 -15.57 -21.88
CA HIS A 44 -0.52 -16.89 -21.72
C HIS A 44 -0.73 -17.47 -20.31
N GLY A 45 -1.35 -16.72 -19.40
CA GLY A 45 -1.71 -17.21 -18.06
C GLY A 45 -0.55 -17.18 -17.08
N HIS A 46 0.40 -16.25 -17.26
CA HIS A 46 1.57 -16.10 -16.40
C HIS A 46 1.39 -15.08 -15.27
N VAL A 47 0.31 -14.28 -15.30
CA VAL A 47 0.02 -13.32 -14.23
C VAL A 47 -1.04 -13.91 -13.29
N VAL A 48 -0.70 -13.96 -12.00
CA VAL A 48 -1.64 -14.21 -10.90
C VAL A 48 -1.96 -12.85 -10.27
N TYR A 49 -3.19 -12.39 -10.45
CA TYR A 49 -3.65 -11.10 -9.93
C TYR A 49 -4.38 -11.29 -8.61
N ILE A 50 -3.98 -10.54 -7.60
CA ILE A 50 -4.55 -10.56 -6.26
C ILE A 50 -5.18 -9.21 -5.99
N ARG A 51 -6.44 -9.21 -5.56
CA ARG A 51 -7.15 -7.99 -5.13
C ARG A 51 -7.77 -8.18 -3.77
N SER A 52 -7.70 -7.17 -2.93
CA SER A 52 -8.23 -7.19 -1.56
C SER A 52 -9.29 -6.10 -1.36
N LEU A 53 -10.30 -6.39 -0.54
CA LEU A 53 -11.27 -5.40 -0.05
C LEU A 53 -10.90 -4.86 1.34
N ALA A 54 -9.82 -5.37 1.95
CA ALA A 54 -9.49 -5.09 3.34
C ALA A 54 -9.23 -3.60 3.62
N LYS A 55 -8.75 -2.84 2.62
CA LYS A 55 -8.40 -1.42 2.79
C LYS A 55 -9.45 -0.45 2.23
N SER A 56 -10.27 -0.90 1.30
CA SER A 56 -11.31 -0.08 0.67
C SER A 56 -12.71 -0.27 1.28
N ALA A 57 -12.99 -1.44 1.85
CA ALA A 57 -14.26 -1.73 2.53
C ALA A 57 -14.09 -1.80 4.04
N ALA A 58 -13.47 -2.88 4.55
CA ALA A 58 -13.27 -3.08 5.99
C ALA A 58 -12.17 -4.11 6.24
N PRO A 59 -11.18 -3.84 7.13
CA PRO A 59 -10.11 -4.78 7.45
C PRO A 59 -10.62 -6.13 7.97
N GLY A 60 -11.73 -6.11 8.72
CA GLY A 60 -12.37 -7.31 9.28
C GLY A 60 -13.11 -8.18 8.27
N LEU A 61 -13.31 -7.73 7.03
CA LEU A 61 -14.00 -8.52 6.00
C LEU A 61 -13.17 -9.74 5.60
N ARG A 62 -11.84 -9.62 5.61
CA ARG A 62 -10.87 -10.70 5.30
C ARG A 62 -11.17 -11.46 3.98
N VAL A 63 -11.78 -10.77 3.02
CA VAL A 63 -12.06 -11.29 1.67
C VAL A 63 -11.09 -10.67 0.66
N ALA A 64 -10.48 -11.53 -0.14
CA ALA A 64 -9.66 -11.19 -1.29
C ALA A 64 -10.03 -12.11 -2.45
N ALA A 65 -9.74 -11.68 -3.68
CA ALA A 65 -9.90 -12.46 -4.89
C ALA A 65 -8.52 -12.76 -5.49
N VAL A 66 -8.37 -13.99 -5.98
CA VAL A 66 -7.19 -14.43 -6.74
C VAL A 66 -7.67 -14.79 -8.14
N ILE A 67 -7.12 -14.12 -9.15
CA ILE A 67 -7.44 -14.30 -10.56
C ILE A 67 -6.21 -14.88 -11.24
N ALA A 68 -6.35 -16.09 -11.78
CA ALA A 68 -5.30 -16.80 -12.49
C ALA A 68 -5.90 -17.64 -13.62
N ARG A 69 -5.08 -18.09 -14.57
CA ARG A 69 -5.48 -18.98 -15.67
C ARG A 69 -4.47 -20.12 -15.85
N GLY A 70 -4.83 -21.11 -16.66
CA GLY A 70 -3.95 -22.21 -17.06
C GLY A 70 -3.35 -22.96 -15.87
N ALA A 71 -2.04 -23.26 -15.97
CA ALA A 71 -1.32 -24.04 -14.97
C ALA A 71 -1.30 -23.41 -13.57
N ALA A 72 -1.26 -22.07 -13.48
CA ALA A 72 -1.31 -21.37 -12.19
C ALA A 72 -2.63 -21.62 -11.48
N LEU A 73 -3.76 -21.46 -12.18
CA LEU A 73 -5.09 -21.69 -11.60
C LEU A 73 -5.27 -23.15 -11.16
N ALA A 74 -4.80 -24.11 -11.95
CA ALA A 74 -4.87 -25.53 -11.61
C ALA A 74 -4.13 -25.82 -10.29
N ARG A 75 -2.90 -25.31 -10.14
CA ARG A 75 -2.10 -25.45 -8.91
C ARG A 75 -2.75 -24.76 -7.70
N LEU A 76 -3.26 -23.54 -7.88
CA LEU A 76 -3.95 -22.79 -6.82
C LEU A 76 -5.21 -23.50 -6.31
N LYS A 77 -5.98 -24.13 -7.20
CA LYS A 77 -7.17 -24.91 -6.80
C LYS A 77 -6.80 -26.12 -5.94
N VAL A 78 -5.75 -26.86 -6.32
CA VAL A 78 -5.25 -28.00 -5.54
C VAL A 78 -4.77 -27.53 -4.16
N ALA A 79 -3.94 -26.48 -4.11
CA ALA A 79 -3.45 -25.93 -2.84
C ALA A 79 -4.59 -25.44 -1.93
N ARG A 80 -5.62 -24.79 -2.50
CA ARG A 80 -6.78 -24.31 -1.72
C ARG A 80 -7.56 -25.45 -1.09
N ALA A 81 -7.75 -26.55 -1.81
CA ALA A 81 -8.44 -27.73 -1.30
C ALA A 81 -7.70 -28.39 -0.12
N SER A 82 -6.37 -28.27 -0.06
CA SER A 82 -5.55 -28.85 1.02
C SER A 82 -5.36 -27.97 2.26
N GLN A 83 -5.58 -26.65 2.17
CA GLN A 83 -5.26 -25.72 3.26
C GLN A 83 -6.49 -25.26 4.05
N ASP A 84 -7.39 -24.51 3.41
CA ASP A 84 -8.39 -23.72 4.14
C ASP A 84 -9.84 -24.12 3.83
N PHE A 85 -10.06 -25.09 2.94
CA PHE A 85 -11.35 -25.57 2.41
C PHE A 85 -12.29 -24.49 1.83
N PHE A 86 -12.66 -23.43 2.58
CA PHE A 86 -13.58 -22.37 2.18
C PHE A 86 -13.21 -21.01 2.81
N VAL A 87 -13.70 -19.93 2.20
CA VAL A 87 -13.76 -18.61 2.85
C VAL A 87 -15.11 -18.53 3.56
N SER A 88 -15.19 -17.90 4.74
CA SER A 88 -16.45 -17.77 5.48
C SER A 88 -17.60 -17.28 4.58
N GLY A 89 -18.63 -18.12 4.41
CA GLY A 89 -19.80 -17.81 3.58
C GLY A 89 -20.47 -16.49 3.97
N PRO A 90 -20.70 -16.23 5.28
CA PRO A 90 -21.20 -14.94 5.74
C PRO A 90 -20.33 -13.74 5.32
N LEU A 91 -18.99 -13.85 5.40
CA LEU A 91 -18.09 -12.78 4.97
C LEU A 91 -18.09 -12.61 3.44
N GLN A 92 -18.24 -13.69 2.68
CA GLN A 92 -18.43 -13.61 1.22
C GLN A 92 -19.75 -12.90 0.87
N ALA A 93 -20.85 -13.23 1.55
CA ALA A 93 -22.14 -12.58 1.34
C ALA A 93 -22.10 -11.09 1.70
N ALA A 94 -21.44 -10.74 2.81
CA ALA A 94 -21.22 -9.34 3.20
C ALA A 94 -20.36 -8.60 2.16
N ALA A 95 -19.28 -9.22 1.68
CA ALA A 95 -18.42 -8.65 0.64
C ALA A 95 -19.21 -8.38 -0.65
N LEU A 96 -19.99 -9.36 -1.10
CA LEU A 96 -20.86 -9.23 -2.27
C LEU A 96 -21.87 -8.09 -2.10
N ALA A 97 -22.55 -8.02 -0.96
CA ALA A 97 -23.50 -6.95 -0.67
C ALA A 97 -22.84 -5.56 -0.73
N VAL A 98 -21.62 -5.42 -0.21
CA VAL A 98 -20.87 -4.16 -0.25
C VAL A 98 -20.50 -3.77 -1.68
N VAL A 99 -19.87 -4.67 -2.45
CA VAL A 99 -19.35 -4.33 -3.78
C VAL A 99 -20.45 -4.19 -4.84
N SER A 100 -21.60 -4.84 -4.65
CA SER A 100 -22.76 -4.74 -5.52
C SER A 100 -23.70 -3.59 -5.15
N ALA A 101 -23.52 -2.93 -4.00
CA ALA A 101 -24.36 -1.82 -3.61
C ALA A 101 -24.19 -0.62 -4.55
N PRO A 102 -25.28 0.10 -4.91
CA PRO A 102 -25.19 1.34 -5.69
C PRO A 102 -24.26 2.40 -5.07
N ARG A 103 -24.09 2.35 -3.75
CA ARG A 103 -23.23 3.27 -2.97
C ARG A 103 -21.74 2.93 -3.01
N TRP A 104 -21.32 1.81 -3.60
CA TRP A 104 -19.91 1.42 -3.63
C TRP A 104 -19.02 2.44 -4.35
N LYS A 105 -19.40 2.87 -5.57
CA LYS A 105 -18.64 3.89 -6.31
C LYS A 105 -18.62 5.24 -5.58
N PRO A 106 -19.75 5.78 -5.06
CA PRO A 106 -19.74 6.96 -4.19
C PRO A 106 -18.85 6.82 -2.96
N HIS A 107 -18.86 5.66 -2.29
CA HIS A 107 -18.00 5.36 -1.14
C HIS A 107 -16.53 5.47 -1.51
N LEU A 108 -16.09 4.85 -2.61
CA LEU A 108 -14.69 4.94 -3.07
C LEU A 108 -14.27 6.39 -3.37
N LYS A 109 -15.17 7.20 -3.95
CA LYS A 109 -14.90 8.65 -4.15
C LYS A 109 -14.72 9.39 -2.83
N ALA A 110 -15.53 9.09 -1.82
CA ALA A 110 -15.42 9.70 -0.50
C ALA A 110 -14.12 9.29 0.21
N VAL A 111 -13.76 8.00 0.16
CA VAL A 111 -12.48 7.49 0.69
C VAL A 111 -11.30 8.19 0.01
N ARG A 112 -11.32 8.29 -1.33
CA ARG A 112 -10.28 9.00 -2.09
C ARG A 112 -10.14 10.45 -1.66
N ALA A 113 -11.24 11.19 -1.54
CA ALA A 113 -11.23 12.59 -1.11
C ALA A 113 -10.64 12.75 0.30
N ALA A 114 -11.08 11.92 1.25
CA ALA A 114 -10.57 11.95 2.61
C ALA A 114 -9.07 11.59 2.69
N LEU A 115 -8.59 10.64 1.88
CA LEU A 115 -7.17 10.29 1.84
C LEU A 115 -6.31 11.39 1.21
N ILE A 116 -6.81 12.07 0.17
CA ILE A 116 -6.13 13.24 -0.42
C ILE A 116 -5.98 14.34 0.63
N GLU A 117 -7.07 14.71 1.32
CA GLU A 117 -7.05 15.73 2.37
C GLU A 117 -6.03 15.38 3.45
N ARG A 118 -6.07 14.15 3.98
CA ARG A 118 -5.15 13.70 5.04
C ARG A 118 -3.69 13.63 4.59
N ARG A 119 -3.44 13.18 3.35
CA ARG A 119 -2.10 13.20 2.75
C ARG A 119 -1.59 14.63 2.69
N ASP A 120 -2.40 15.56 2.20
CA ASP A 120 -2.00 16.95 1.99
C ASP A 120 -1.76 17.67 3.32
N VAL A 121 -2.55 17.37 4.36
CA VAL A 121 -2.30 17.80 5.74
C VAL A 121 -0.95 17.30 6.25
N LEU A 122 -0.67 16.00 6.14
CA LEU A 122 0.61 15.43 6.57
C LEU A 122 1.79 16.05 5.81
N VAL A 123 1.69 16.16 4.49
CA VAL A 123 2.71 16.76 3.62
C VAL A 123 2.94 18.23 3.97
N GLY A 124 1.86 18.98 4.23
CA GLY A 124 1.94 20.38 4.64
C GLY A 124 2.74 20.56 5.92
N VAL A 125 2.40 19.81 6.98
CA VAL A 125 3.11 19.86 8.26
C VAL A 125 4.58 19.46 8.11
N LEU A 126 4.89 18.40 7.36
CA LEU A 126 6.28 17.98 7.15
C LEU A 126 7.10 19.06 6.42
N ARG A 127 6.53 19.68 5.38
CA ARG A 127 7.21 20.76 4.63
C ARG A 127 7.44 22.00 5.49
N GLU A 128 6.46 22.39 6.29
CA GLU A 128 6.56 23.54 7.19
C GLU A 128 7.58 23.29 8.31
N GLU A 129 7.55 22.10 8.89
CA GLU A 129 8.33 21.82 10.09
C GLU A 129 9.78 21.39 9.79
N VAL A 130 9.99 20.42 8.90
CA VAL A 130 11.33 19.85 8.64
C VAL A 130 11.92 20.21 7.28
N GLY A 131 11.12 20.80 6.38
CA GLY A 131 11.58 21.33 5.09
C GLY A 131 12.53 20.37 4.36
N ASP A 132 13.71 20.88 4.00
CA ASP A 132 14.73 20.16 3.24
C ASP A 132 15.56 19.16 4.07
N CYS A 133 15.32 19.06 5.38
CA CYS A 133 16.01 18.08 6.23
C CYS A 133 15.58 16.64 5.93
N VAL A 134 14.47 16.45 5.21
CA VAL A 134 13.93 15.16 4.82
C VAL A 134 13.56 15.19 3.34
N THR A 135 13.47 14.02 2.72
CA THR A 135 13.03 13.92 1.32
C THR A 135 11.90 12.91 1.19
N PHE A 136 10.85 13.26 0.46
CA PHE A 136 9.76 12.34 0.13
C PHE A 136 9.09 12.73 -1.18
N GLN A 137 8.46 11.76 -1.82
CA GLN A 137 7.56 11.99 -2.95
C GLN A 137 6.13 12.03 -2.43
N VAL A 138 5.32 12.96 -2.94
CA VAL A 138 3.89 13.03 -2.57
C VAL A 138 3.17 11.82 -3.15
N PRO A 139 2.59 10.93 -2.32
CA PRO A 139 1.97 9.71 -2.83
C PRO A 139 0.76 9.99 -3.72
N THR A 140 0.73 9.35 -4.89
CA THR A 140 -0.40 9.39 -5.84
C THR A 140 -1.40 8.26 -5.62
N GLY A 141 -1.11 7.34 -4.70
CA GLY A 141 -1.95 6.20 -4.37
C GLY A 141 -1.65 5.63 -2.98
N GLY A 142 -2.51 4.74 -2.53
CA GLY A 142 -2.35 4.03 -1.25
C GLY A 142 -2.69 4.88 -0.04
N MET A 143 -2.02 4.58 1.07
CA MET A 143 -2.29 5.16 2.40
C MET A 143 -1.02 5.49 3.19
N HIS A 144 0.14 5.43 2.53
CA HIS A 144 1.45 5.60 3.15
C HIS A 144 2.31 6.61 2.40
N LEU A 145 3.05 7.43 3.15
CA LEU A 145 4.13 8.29 2.68
C LEU A 145 5.46 7.65 3.09
N TRP A 146 6.40 7.60 2.16
CA TRP A 146 7.75 7.07 2.38
C TRP A 146 8.72 8.24 2.52
N LEU A 147 9.22 8.45 3.74
CA LEU A 147 10.04 9.59 4.12
C LEU A 147 11.48 9.16 4.30
N ARG A 148 12.40 9.70 3.50
CA ARG A 148 13.86 9.53 3.68
C ARG A 148 14.34 10.46 4.78
N LEU A 149 15.06 9.87 5.74
CA LEU A 149 15.75 10.59 6.80
C LEU A 149 17.18 10.96 6.36
N PRO A 150 17.84 11.93 7.02
CA PRO A 150 19.26 12.14 6.88
C PRO A 150 20.06 10.85 7.13
N ASP A 151 21.17 10.68 6.40
CA ASP A 151 21.93 9.41 6.41
C ASP A 151 22.49 9.04 7.80
N HIS A 152 22.73 10.02 8.68
CA HIS A 152 23.19 9.80 10.05
C HIS A 152 22.07 9.46 11.06
N VAL A 153 20.80 9.60 10.67
CA VAL A 153 19.66 9.30 11.55
C VAL A 153 19.24 7.85 11.38
N CYS A 154 19.30 7.06 12.45
CA CYS A 154 18.85 5.67 12.44
C CYS A 154 17.31 5.59 12.52
N ASP A 155 16.68 5.01 11.51
CA ASP A 155 15.23 4.85 11.40
C ASP A 155 14.60 4.01 12.52
N VAL A 156 15.24 2.89 12.87
CA VAL A 156 14.77 2.00 13.95
C VAL A 156 14.82 2.71 15.31
N ALA A 157 15.92 3.41 15.60
CA ALA A 157 16.08 4.13 16.87
C ALA A 157 15.07 5.31 16.95
N LEU A 158 14.90 6.06 15.87
CA LEU A 158 13.93 7.15 15.83
C LEU A 158 12.48 6.63 15.99
N ALA A 159 12.13 5.54 15.32
CA ALA A 159 10.81 4.93 15.47
C ALA A 159 10.54 4.46 16.90
N ALA A 160 11.55 3.89 17.58
CA ALA A 160 11.46 3.50 18.98
C ALA A 160 11.35 4.71 19.92
N ASP A 161 12.11 5.78 19.68
CA ASP A 161 12.03 7.05 20.42
C ASP A 161 10.63 7.67 20.30
N LEU A 162 10.06 7.70 19.09
CA LEU A 162 8.71 8.19 18.84
C LEU A 162 7.64 7.35 19.53
N ALA A 163 7.77 6.01 19.50
CA ALA A 163 6.82 5.12 20.14
C ALA A 163 6.77 5.32 21.67
N ARG A 164 7.90 5.63 22.29
CA ARG A 164 7.96 6.01 23.72
C ARG A 164 7.28 7.35 24.04
N ASN A 165 6.98 8.15 23.02
CA ASN A 165 6.32 9.45 23.11
C ASN A 165 4.96 9.45 22.39
N ASP A 166 4.30 8.28 22.35
CA ASP A 166 2.95 8.05 21.80
C ASP A 166 2.80 8.34 20.29
N VAL A 167 3.89 8.26 19.53
CA VAL A 167 3.86 8.39 18.06
C VAL A 167 4.33 7.11 17.41
N ILE A 168 3.44 6.43 16.69
CA ILE A 168 3.76 5.18 16.00
C ILE A 168 4.02 5.45 14.51
N VAL A 169 5.23 5.13 14.08
CA VAL A 169 5.66 5.14 12.67
C VAL A 169 6.27 3.79 12.31
N GLY A 170 6.28 3.43 11.02
CA GLY A 170 7.01 2.25 10.57
C GLY A 170 8.47 2.58 10.29
N ALA A 171 9.43 1.91 10.93
CA ALA A 171 10.81 1.92 10.47
C ALA A 171 10.89 1.32 9.05
N GLY A 172 11.76 1.89 8.22
CA GLY A 172 11.85 1.53 6.81
C GLY A 172 12.66 0.27 6.56
N ARG A 173 13.68 0.03 7.40
CA ARG A 173 14.61 -1.11 7.29
C ARG A 173 13.96 -2.47 7.00
N PRO A 174 12.84 -2.87 7.67
CA PRO A 174 12.17 -4.15 7.39
C PRO A 174 11.52 -4.27 5.99
N TRP A 175 11.45 -3.19 5.22
CA TRP A 175 10.85 -3.16 3.87
C TRP A 175 11.89 -3.30 2.75
N PHE A 176 13.17 -3.40 3.08
CA PHE A 176 14.22 -3.72 2.11
C PHE A 176 14.49 -5.24 2.12
N PRO A 177 14.50 -5.91 0.95
CA PRO A 177 14.81 -7.33 0.86
C PRO A 177 16.30 -7.65 1.10
N ALA A 178 17.16 -6.62 1.02
CA ALA A 178 18.60 -6.68 1.20
C ALA A 178 19.06 -5.43 1.98
N ASP A 179 20.32 -5.04 1.84
CA ASP A 179 20.86 -3.85 2.51
C ASP A 179 20.06 -2.59 2.14
N PRO A 180 19.61 -1.80 3.13
CA PRO A 180 18.85 -0.59 2.88
C PRO A 180 19.75 0.49 2.27
N GLU A 181 19.24 1.17 1.24
CA GLU A 181 19.93 2.31 0.60
C GLU A 181 19.97 3.58 1.47
N GLY A 182 19.30 3.55 2.63
CA GLY A 182 19.25 4.65 3.59
C GLY A 182 18.22 4.40 4.69
N SER A 183 18.08 5.38 5.57
CA SER A 183 17.07 5.36 6.64
C SER A 183 15.76 5.95 6.15
N PHE A 184 14.66 5.22 6.35
CA PHE A 184 13.32 5.66 5.93
C PHE A 184 12.29 5.46 7.03
N LEU A 185 11.22 6.26 7.00
CA LEU A 185 10.01 6.05 7.78
C LEU A 185 8.81 5.88 6.86
N ARG A 186 7.97 4.91 7.18
CA ARG A 186 6.63 4.74 6.60
C ARG A 186 5.60 5.44 7.47
N LEU A 187 5.05 6.53 6.96
CA LEU A 187 4.01 7.32 7.64
C LEU A 187 2.64 6.98 7.07
N THR A 188 1.67 6.62 7.92
CA THR A 188 0.31 6.28 7.46
C THR A 188 -0.59 7.50 7.54
N PHE A 189 -1.15 7.96 6.42
CA PHE A 189 -2.06 9.12 6.39
C PHE A 189 -3.55 8.74 6.40
N ALA A 190 -3.89 7.46 6.64
CA ALA A 190 -5.29 7.05 6.80
C ALA A 190 -5.89 7.34 8.18
N GLY A 191 -5.11 7.89 9.12
CA GLY A 191 -5.58 8.30 10.46
C GLY A 191 -6.46 9.55 10.44
N HIS A 192 -6.96 9.95 11.61
CA HIS A 192 -7.74 11.19 11.76
C HIS A 192 -6.83 12.43 11.58
N PRO A 193 -7.28 13.51 10.90
CA PRO A 193 -6.45 14.70 10.63
C PRO A 193 -5.76 15.29 11.86
N THR A 194 -6.48 15.42 12.98
CA THR A 194 -5.92 15.95 14.24
C THR A 194 -4.74 15.12 14.74
N THR A 195 -4.85 13.78 14.69
CA THR A 195 -3.78 12.87 15.09
C THR A 195 -2.59 12.96 14.12
N LEU A 196 -2.85 13.17 12.82
CA LEU A 196 -1.80 13.34 11.82
C LEU A 196 -0.99 14.61 12.06
N VAL A 197 -1.65 15.74 12.34
CA VAL A 197 -0.96 17.01 12.62
C VAL A 197 -0.08 16.88 13.86
N GLU A 198 -0.65 16.39 14.97
CA GLU A 198 0.09 16.24 16.22
C GLU A 198 1.26 15.26 16.08
N GLY A 199 1.02 14.09 15.48
CA GLY A 199 2.06 13.09 15.23
C GLY A 199 3.17 13.60 14.31
N ALA A 200 2.83 14.36 13.26
CA ALA A 200 3.80 14.96 12.36
C ALA A 200 4.63 16.05 13.04
N LYS A 201 4.04 16.89 13.90
CA LYS A 201 4.79 17.88 14.69
C LYS A 201 5.78 17.24 15.64
N ARG A 202 5.36 16.20 16.37
CA ARG A 202 6.25 15.43 17.27
C ARG A 202 7.36 14.72 16.51
N LEU A 203 7.04 14.11 15.37
CA LEU A 203 8.03 13.53 14.46
C LEU A 203 9.07 14.58 14.04
N SER A 204 8.61 15.75 13.60
CA SER A 204 9.47 16.83 13.17
C SER A 204 10.41 17.33 14.27
N GLN A 205 9.91 17.49 15.49
CA GLN A 205 10.73 17.83 16.66
C GLN A 205 11.79 16.76 16.94
N ALA A 206 11.42 15.49 16.88
CA ALA A 206 12.35 14.38 17.09
C ALA A 206 13.44 14.32 16.02
N ILE A 207 13.11 14.63 14.76
CA ILE A 207 14.09 14.74 13.66
C ILE A 207 15.05 15.90 13.93
N LYS A 208 14.53 17.10 14.25
CA LYS A 208 15.34 18.30 14.54
C LYS A 208 16.34 18.07 15.68
N HIS A 209 16.00 17.30 16.71
CA HIS A 209 16.92 16.96 17.81
C HIS A 209 18.06 16.00 17.40
N LYS A 210 17.99 15.38 16.23
CA LYS A 210 19.00 14.46 15.70
C LYS A 210 19.81 15.08 14.54
N LEU A 211 19.45 16.28 14.10
CA LEU A 211 20.24 17.10 13.16
C LEU A 211 21.34 17.81 13.93
#